data_AF-A0A9E9NR07-F1
#
_entry.id   AF-A0A9E9NR07-F1
#
_cell.length_a   1.000
_cell.length_b   1.000
_cell.length_c   1.000
_cell.angle_alpha   90.00
_cell.angle_beta   90.00
_cell.angle_gamma   90.00
#
_symmetry.space_group_name_H-M   'P 1'
#
loop_
_entity.id
_entity.type
_entity.pdbx_description
1 polymer ?
#
loop_
_entity_poly.entity_id
_entity_poly.type
_entity_poly.pdbx_seq_one_letter_code
_entity_poly.pdbx_strand_id
1 'polypeptide(L)'
;MSNQKKRIALTVPDDVDNVLDRLSVLTKAPKTKLIMEMLQEYLPILERTADALEQIIADKENGKDIAKKFVSEMLLDGNEKLGAMATEVKAFNSAK
;
A
#
# COMPACT_ATOMS: atom_id res chain seq x y z
N MET A 1 30.08 7.77 -11.32
CA MET A 1 29.40 7.19 -10.14
C MET A 1 28.37 6.20 -10.66
N SER A 2 28.53 4.91 -10.33
CA SER A 2 27.62 3.86 -10.78
C SER A 2 26.20 4.15 -10.25
N ASN A 3 25.28 4.51 -11.15
CA ASN A 3 23.86 4.73 -10.88
C ASN A 3 23.13 3.40 -10.62
N GLN A 4 23.69 2.58 -9.74
CA GLN A 4 23.15 1.26 -9.44
C GLN A 4 22.16 1.41 -8.29
N LYS A 5 20.87 1.25 -8.61
CA LYS A 5 19.79 1.24 -7.61
C LYS A 5 20.10 0.20 -6.53
N LYS A 6 19.86 0.58 -5.26
CA LYS A 6 20.02 -0.34 -4.11
C LYS A 6 19.11 -1.55 -4.32
N ARG A 7 19.69 -2.76 -4.20
CA ARG A 7 18.94 -4.01 -4.26
C ARG A 7 18.44 -4.35 -2.86
N ILE A 8 17.18 -4.76 -2.77
CA ILE A 8 16.59 -5.31 -1.54
C ILE A 8 16.44 -6.81 -1.78
N ALA A 9 17.14 -7.62 -0.99
CA ALA A 9 16.93 -9.07 -0.98
C ALA A 9 15.70 -9.36 -0.11
N LEU A 10 14.65 -9.92 -0.72
CA LEU A 10 13.41 -10.26 -0.04
C LEU A 10 13.31 -11.78 0.09
N THR A 11 13.15 -12.27 1.31
CA THR A 11 12.75 -13.66 1.56
C THR A 11 11.25 -13.65 1.84
N VAL A 12 10.49 -14.38 1.03
CA VAL A 12 9.03 -14.42 1.10
C VAL A 12 8.61 -15.71 1.81
N PRO A 13 7.75 -15.65 2.84
CA PRO A 13 7.19 -16.85 3.46
C PRO A 13 6.40 -17.72 2.46
N ASP A 14 6.36 -19.03 2.70
CA ASP A 14 5.77 -20.00 1.75
C ASP A 14 4.31 -19.70 1.40
N ASP A 15 3.51 -19.25 2.37
CA ASP A 15 2.10 -18.90 2.17
C ASP A 15 1.95 -17.69 1.23
N VAL A 16 2.77 -16.66 1.40
CA VAL A 16 2.79 -15.48 0.53
C VAL A 16 3.29 -15.85 -0.86
N ASP A 17 4.34 -16.68 -0.97
CA ASP A 17 4.90 -17.08 -2.26
C ASP A 17 3.89 -17.87 -3.10
N ASN A 18 3.14 -18.78 -2.47
CA ASN A 18 2.07 -19.55 -3.11
C ASN A 18 0.97 -18.65 -3.68
N VAL A 19 0.60 -17.57 -2.98
CA VAL A 19 -0.39 -16.60 -3.48
C VAL A 19 0.18 -15.81 -4.67
N LEU A 20 1.43 -15.36 -4.57
CA LEU A 20 2.10 -14.64 -5.65
C LEU A 20 2.25 -15.50 -6.90
N ASP A 21 2.51 -16.80 -6.77
CA ASP A 21 2.53 -17.74 -7.90
C ASP A 21 1.18 -17.78 -8.62
N ARG A 22 0.10 -17.95 -7.86
CA ARG A 22 -1.25 -17.97 -8.43
C ARG A 22 -1.58 -16.65 -9.14
N LEU A 23 -1.26 -15.53 -8.52
CA LEU A 23 -1.48 -14.21 -9.12
C LEU A 23 -0.65 -14.04 -10.39
N SER A 24 0.60 -14.48 -10.39
CA SER A 24 1.50 -14.43 -11.55
C SER A 24 0.92 -15.18 -12.76
N VAL A 25 0.40 -16.39 -12.53
CA VAL A 25 -0.28 -17.19 -13.57
C VAL A 25 -1.54 -16.50 -14.09
N LEU A 26 -2.40 -16.02 -13.18
CA LEU A 26 -3.70 -15.42 -13.55
C LEU A 26 -3.55 -14.10 -14.29
N THR A 27 -2.61 -13.25 -13.86
CA THR A 27 -2.34 -11.93 -14.45
C THR A 27 -1.37 -11.99 -15.63
N LYS A 28 -0.70 -13.13 -15.82
CA LYS A 28 0.41 -13.32 -16.78
C LYS A 28 1.57 -12.34 -16.57
N ALA A 29 1.78 -11.90 -15.33
CA ALA A 29 2.84 -10.97 -14.94
C ALA A 29 3.86 -11.65 -14.01
N PRO A 30 5.17 -11.38 -14.12
CA PRO A 30 6.16 -11.92 -13.19
C PRO A 30 5.90 -11.49 -11.75
N LYS A 31 6.17 -12.37 -10.76
CA LYS A 31 6.04 -12.05 -9.31
C LYS A 31 6.73 -10.73 -8.92
N THR A 32 7.93 -10.50 -9.44
CA THR A 32 8.70 -9.28 -9.14
C THR A 32 8.00 -8.02 -9.63
N LYS A 33 7.31 -8.08 -10.77
CA LYS A 33 6.52 -6.96 -11.27
C LYS A 33 5.32 -6.69 -10.36
N LEU A 34 4.59 -7.75 -9.98
CA LEU A 34 3.46 -7.65 -9.05
C LEU A 34 3.87 -7.03 -7.70
N ILE A 35 4.96 -7.51 -7.10
CA ILE A 35 5.48 -6.97 -5.84
C ILE A 35 5.84 -5.49 -6.00
N MET A 36 6.52 -5.12 -7.10
CA MET A 36 6.91 -3.73 -7.33
C MET A 36 5.71 -2.81 -7.55
N GLU A 37 4.69 -3.26 -8.28
CA GLU A 37 3.45 -2.50 -8.49
C GLU A 37 2.72 -2.28 -7.18
N MET A 38 2.57 -3.32 -6.34
CA MET A 38 2.00 -3.17 -5.01
C MET A 38 2.80 -2.18 -4.16
N LEU A 39 4.12 -2.31 -4.10
CA LEU A 39 4.97 -1.37 -3.35
C LEU A 39 4.86 0.07 -3.85
N GLN A 40 4.72 0.28 -5.16
CA GLN A 40 4.50 1.61 -5.74
C GLN A 40 3.12 2.17 -5.39
N GLU A 41 2.08 1.33 -5.38
CA GLU A 41 0.73 1.73 -4.97
C GLU A 41 0.69 2.11 -3.47
N TYR A 42 1.44 1.40 -2.63
CA TYR A 42 1.54 1.69 -1.20
C TYR A 42 2.49 2.83 -0.85
N LEU A 43 3.40 3.24 -1.75
CA LEU A 43 4.37 4.30 -1.51
C LEU A 43 3.78 5.57 -0.87
N PRO A 44 2.69 6.19 -1.38
CA PRO A 44 2.13 7.40 -0.78
C PRO A 44 1.54 7.19 0.63
N ILE A 45 1.17 5.95 0.98
CA ILE A 45 0.71 5.61 2.33
C ILE A 45 1.93 5.46 3.25
N LEU A 46 2.99 4.81 2.77
CA LEU A 46 4.24 4.63 3.51
C LEU A 46 4.95 5.96 3.79
N GLU A 47 4.98 6.88 2.82
CA GLU A 47 5.52 8.24 3.00
C GLU A 47 4.77 9.00 4.09
N ARG A 48 3.43 9.07 4.00
CA ARG A 48 2.60 9.72 5.03
C ARG A 48 2.77 9.08 6.41
N THR A 49 2.93 7.77 6.46
CA THR A 49 3.19 7.05 7.71
C THR A 49 4.54 7.46 8.30
N ALA A 50 5.59 7.52 7.47
CA ALA A 50 6.91 7.98 7.90
C ALA A 50 6.85 9.43 8.41
N ASP A 51 6.22 10.33 7.67
CA ASP A 51 6.07 11.74 8.06
C ASP A 51 5.35 11.90 9.41
N ALA A 52 4.26 11.15 9.62
CA ALA A 52 3.52 11.17 10.88
C ALA A 52 4.39 10.67 12.05
N LEU A 53 5.16 9.59 11.84
CA LEU A 53 6.08 9.07 12.86
C LEU A 53 7.21 10.05 13.17
N GLU A 54 7.79 10.70 12.15
CA GLU A 54 8.80 11.74 12.34
C GLU A 54 8.25 12.91 13.16
N GLN A 55 7.03 13.36 12.87
CA GLN A 55 6.36 14.42 13.64
C GLN A 55 6.09 14.01 15.09
N ILE A 56 5.67 12.77 15.35
CA ILE A 56 5.45 12.25 16.71
C ILE A 56 6.76 12.19 17.50
N ILE A 57 7.86 11.80 16.85
CA ILE A 57 9.19 11.74 17.48
C ILE A 57 9.69 13.16 17.80
N ALA A 58 9.46 14.11 16.90
CA ALA A 58 9.88 15.51 17.05
C ALA A 58 9.04 16.27 18.10
N ASP A 59 7.73 16.05 18.13
CA ASP A 59 6.79 16.72 19.03
C ASP A 59 6.12 15.72 19.98
N LYS A 60 6.86 15.36 21.03
CA LYS A 60 6.42 14.37 22.03
C LYS A 60 5.22 14.83 22.87
N GLU A 61 4.99 16.14 22.99
CA GLU A 61 3.83 16.66 23.74
C GLU A 61 2.54 16.53 22.92
N ASN A 62 2.60 16.77 21.61
CA ASN A 62 1.44 16.66 20.71
C ASN A 62 1.33 15.30 19.98
N GLY A 63 2.25 14.37 20.21
CA GLY A 63 2.31 13.09 19.50
C GLY A 63 1.01 12.28 19.52
N LYS A 64 0.20 12.38 20.58
CA LYS A 64 -1.13 11.73 20.64
C LYS A 64 -2.13 12.32 19.65
N ASP A 65 -2.12 13.64 19.46
CA ASP A 65 -3.06 14.31 18.56
C ASP A 65 -2.63 14.16 17.09
N ILE A 66 -1.31 14.14 16.84
CA ILE A 66 -0.75 13.79 15.53
C ILE A 66 -1.13 12.36 15.15
N ALA A 67 -0.97 11.40 16.07
CA ALA A 67 -1.37 10.01 15.83
C ALA A 67 -2.87 9.87 15.56
N LYS A 68 -3.73 10.58 16.31
CA LYS A 68 -5.17 10.59 16.07
C LYS A 68 -5.50 11.13 14.68
N LYS A 69 -4.92 12.26 14.30
CA LYS A 69 -5.14 12.89 12.99
C LYS A 69 -4.73 11.95 11.85
N PHE A 70 -3.55 11.35 11.95
CA PHE A 70 -3.07 10.37 10.98
C PHE A 70 -4.03 9.18 10.82
N VAL A 71 -4.46 8.58 11.94
CA VAL A 71 -5.42 7.45 11.89
C VAL A 71 -6.76 7.90 11.30
N SER A 72 -7.26 9.09 11.65
CA SER A 72 -8.48 9.64 11.08
C SER A 72 -8.37 9.84 9.57
N GLU A 73 -7.27 10.40 9.07
CA GLU A 73 -7.01 10.58 7.64
C GLU A 73 -6.93 9.24 6.91
N MET A 74 -6.24 8.24 7.48
CA MET A 74 -6.19 6.88 6.90
C MET A 74 -7.58 6.22 6.81
N LEU A 75 -8.42 6.40 7.83
CA LEU A 75 -9.77 5.84 7.83
C LEU A 75 -10.67 6.51 6.79
N LEU A 76 -10.54 7.82 6.61
CA LEU A 76 -11.27 8.55 5.57
C LEU A 76 -10.86 8.07 4.18
N ASP A 77 -9.55 8.04 3.89
CA ASP A 77 -9.00 7.51 2.63
C ASP A 77 -9.48 6.08 2.35
N GLY A 78 -9.49 5.23 3.38
CA GLY A 78 -9.97 3.85 3.28
C GLY A 78 -11.45 3.77 2.90
N ASN A 79 -12.29 4.57 3.54
CA ASN A 79 -13.73 4.61 3.26
C ASN A 79 -14.02 5.14 1.84
N GLU A 80 -13.28 6.15 1.38
CA GLU A 80 -13.43 6.68 0.02
C GLU A 80 -13.04 5.63 -1.03
N LYS A 81 -11.92 4.92 -0.85
CA LYS A 81 -11.50 3.83 -1.74
C LYS A 81 -12.54 2.70 -1.80
N LEU A 82 -13.08 2.28 -0.65
CA LEU A 82 -14.14 1.27 -0.60
C LEU A 82 -15.42 1.74 -1.31
N GLY A 83 -15.78 3.03 -1.16
CA GLY A 83 -16.90 3.64 -1.87
C GLY A 83 -16.73 3.64 -3.39
N ALA A 84 -15.52 3.94 -3.87
CA ALA A 84 -15.19 3.87 -5.30
C ALA A 84 -15.32 2.44 -5.84
N MET A 85 -14.75 1.46 -5.15
CA MET A 85 -14.87 0.04 -5.52
C MET A 85 -16.33 -0.42 -5.55
N ALA A 86 -17.15 -0.04 -4.56
CA ALA A 86 -18.56 -0.38 -4.53
C ALA A 86 -19.32 0.21 -5.74
N THR A 87 -18.91 1.39 -6.20
CA THR A 87 -19.48 2.05 -7.39
C THR A 87 -19.09 1.32 -8.66
N GLU A 88 -17.83 0.92 -8.79
CA GLU A 88 -17.34 0.12 -9.94
C GLU A 88 -18.04 -1.24 -10.03
N VAL A 89 -18.23 -1.94 -8.91
CA VAL A 89 -18.96 -3.22 -8.87
C VAL A 89 -20.42 -3.05 -9.28
N LYS A 90 -21.08 -1.97 -8.83
CA LYS A 90 -22.45 -1.66 -9.27
C LYS A 90 -22.51 -1.41 -10.77
N ALA A 91 -21.59 -0.62 -11.32
CA ALA A 91 -21.51 -0.33 -12.74
C ALA A 91 -21.30 -1.62 -13.58
N PHE A 92 -20.41 -2.51 -13.13
CA PHE A 92 -20.19 -3.81 -13.78
C PHE A 92 -21.45 -4.68 -13.78
N ASN A 93 -22.20 -4.72 -12.67
CA ASN A 93 -23.44 -5.49 -12.58
C ASN A 93 -24.59 -4.90 -13.40
N SER A 94 -24.63 -3.58 -13.60
CA SER A 94 -25.64 -2.91 -14.43
C SER A 94 -25.36 -2.99 -15.93
N ALA A 95 -24.13 -3.35 -16.34
CA ALA A 95 -23.72 -3.50 -17.74
C ALA A 95 -23.89 -4.94 -18.27
N LYS A 96 -24.43 -5.85 -17.45
CA LYS A 96 -24.65 -7.27 -17.76
C LYS A 96 -26.14 -7.57 -17.82
#